data_AF-A0A2C5Y8T9-F1
#
_entry.id   AF-A0A2C5Y8T9-F1
#
_cell.length_a   1.000
_cell.length_b   1.000
_cell.length_c   1.000
_cell.angle_alpha   90.00
_cell.angle_beta   90.00
_cell.angle_gamma   90.00
#
_symmetry.space_group_name_H-M   'P 1'
#
loop_
_entity.id
_entity.type
_entity.pdbx_description
1 polymer ?
#
loop_
_entity_poly.entity_id
_entity_poly.type
_entity_poly.pdbx_seq_one_letter_code
_entity_poly.pdbx_strand_id
1 'polypeptide(L)'
;MTSFFGQGGCQAIEDAAILGNLLAEHGEALAEPQQLLAAYAGVREPRTKHLSAFSAGFALLHTARLPLGLGPLARWFLYTLVPTWFWLWYLGWLYKYQPEVAMLRGPGVCSRAGARRVARGA
;
A
#
# COMPACT_ATOMS: atom_id res chain seq x y z
N MET A 1 -4.07 2.29 -12.46
CA MET A 1 -2.70 2.67 -12.03
C MET A 1 -1.83 2.89 -13.24
N THR A 2 -0.94 3.89 -13.19
CA THR A 2 0.08 4.10 -14.25
C THR A 2 1.36 3.31 -13.89
N SER A 3 2.11 2.87 -14.91
CA SER A 3 3.30 2.02 -14.72
C SER A 3 4.55 2.76 -14.22
N PHE A 4 4.50 4.08 -14.06
CA PHE A 4 5.66 4.94 -13.81
C PHE A 4 6.42 4.63 -12.51
N PHE A 5 5.76 4.04 -11.52
CA PHE A 5 6.42 3.63 -10.27
C PHE A 5 6.65 2.12 -10.13
N GLY A 6 6.24 1.32 -11.13
CA GLY A 6 6.52 -0.13 -11.17
C GLY A 6 5.82 -0.98 -10.09
N GLN A 7 4.80 -0.45 -9.40
CA GLN A 7 4.22 -1.11 -8.22
C GLN A 7 3.05 -2.05 -8.50
N GLY A 8 2.63 -2.24 -9.75
CA GLY A 8 1.44 -3.06 -10.06
C GLY A 8 1.55 -4.50 -9.54
N GLY A 9 2.68 -5.16 -9.80
CA GLY A 9 2.93 -6.52 -9.30
C GLY A 9 3.02 -6.60 -7.77
N CYS A 10 3.69 -5.63 -7.15
CA CYS A 10 3.77 -5.55 -5.69
C CYS A 10 2.38 -5.39 -5.05
N GLN A 11 1.51 -4.56 -5.62
CA GLN A 11 0.13 -4.43 -5.14
C GLN A 11 -0.64 -5.75 -5.24
N ALA A 12 -0.49 -6.50 -6.33
CA ALA A 12 -1.14 -7.80 -6.47
C ALA A 12 -0.65 -8.82 -5.42
N ILE A 13 0.65 -8.81 -5.09
CA ILE A 13 1.21 -9.66 -4.03
C ILE A 13 0.65 -9.23 -2.66
N GLU A 14 0.59 -7.93 -2.40
CA GLU A 14 0.02 -7.41 -1.16
C GLU A 14 -1.48 -7.74 -1.01
N ASP A 15 -2.23 -7.65 -2.12
CA ASP A 15 -3.65 -8.02 -2.22
C ASP A 15 -3.83 -9.51 -1.88
N ALA A 16 -3.00 -10.39 -2.46
CA ALA A 16 -3.03 -11.82 -2.22
C ALA A 16 -2.73 -12.17 -0.76
N ALA A 17 -1.76 -11.51 -0.12
CA ALA A 17 -1.43 -11.74 1.29
C ALA A 17 -2.58 -11.33 2.22
N ILE A 18 -3.19 -10.18 1.98
CA ILE A 18 -4.29 -9.68 2.82
C ILE A 18 -5.55 -10.51 2.62
N LEU A 19 -5.91 -10.82 1.37
CA LEU A 19 -7.06 -11.67 1.09
C LEU A 19 -6.86 -13.09 1.64
N GLY A 20 -5.65 -13.65 1.51
CA GLY A 20 -5.30 -14.95 2.08
C GLY A 20 -5.46 -15.00 3.61
N ASN A 21 -5.03 -13.95 4.31
CA ASN A 21 -5.24 -13.85 5.76
C ASN A 21 -6.73 -13.75 6.12
N LEU A 22 -7.50 -12.92 5.41
CA LEU A 22 -8.94 -12.79 5.66
C LEU A 22 -9.69 -14.10 5.42
N LEU A 23 -9.32 -14.84 4.36
CA LEU A 23 -9.87 -16.16 4.09
C LEU A 23 -9.53 -17.18 5.17
N ALA A 24 -8.30 -17.14 5.70
CA ALA A 24 -7.89 -18.03 6.79
C ALA A 24 -8.60 -17.70 8.11
N GLU A 25 -8.78 -16.40 8.41
CA GLU A 25 -9.44 -15.92 9.64
C GLU A 25 -10.96 -16.11 9.60
N HIS A 26 -11.57 -16.05 8.41
CA HIS A 26 -13.01 -16.08 8.20
C HIS A 26 -13.44 -17.22 7.27
N GLY A 27 -12.81 -18.40 7.37
CA GLY A 27 -13.10 -19.54 6.49
C GLY A 27 -14.58 -19.99 6.50
N GLU A 28 -15.28 -19.82 7.62
CA GLU A 28 -16.72 -20.06 7.76
C GLU A 28 -17.57 -19.02 6.99
N ALA A 29 -17.05 -17.80 6.80
CA ALA A 29 -17.71 -16.70 6.10
C ALA A 29 -17.61 -16.80 4.56
N LEU A 30 -17.07 -17.90 4.02
CA LEU A 30 -17.16 -18.21 2.59
C LEU A 30 -18.61 -18.36 2.10
N ALA A 31 -19.56 -18.59 3.00
CA ALA A 31 -20.98 -18.54 2.71
C ALA A 31 -21.47 -17.13 2.33
N GLU A 32 -20.76 -16.07 2.75
CA GLU A 32 -21.10 -14.67 2.51
C GLU A 32 -19.89 -13.89 1.94
N PRO A 33 -19.45 -14.20 0.71
CA PRO A 33 -18.22 -13.66 0.14
C PRO A 33 -18.21 -12.13 0.01
N GLN A 34 -19.38 -11.49 -0.08
CA GLN A 34 -19.52 -10.04 -0.19
C GLN A 34 -19.00 -9.34 1.07
N GLN A 35 -19.24 -9.91 2.26
CA GLN A 35 -18.77 -9.32 3.51
C GLN A 35 -17.23 -9.37 3.60
N LEU A 36 -16.64 -10.50 3.19
CA LEU A 36 -15.20 -10.67 3.16
C LEU A 36 -14.53 -9.72 2.14
N LEU A 37 -15.13 -9.57 0.96
CA LEU A 37 -14.66 -8.62 -0.05
C LEU A 37 -14.80 -7.16 0.41
N ALA A 38 -15.85 -6.82 1.15
CA ALA A 38 -16.02 -5.50 1.75
C ALA A 38 -14.93 -5.22 2.81
N ALA A 39 -14.62 -6.21 3.65
CA ALA A 39 -13.53 -6.10 4.63
C ALA A 39 -12.17 -5.92 3.93
N TYR A 40 -11.91 -6.72 2.90
CA TYR A 40 -10.72 -6.59 2.04
C TYR A 40 -10.62 -5.19 1.41
N ALA A 41 -11.71 -4.70 0.81
CA ALA A 41 -11.76 -3.38 0.19
C ALA A 41 -11.49 -2.26 1.22
N GLY A 42 -12.07 -2.36 2.41
CA GLY A 42 -11.83 -1.41 3.50
C GLY A 42 -10.36 -1.30 3.91
N VAL A 43 -9.60 -2.38 3.81
CA VAL A 43 -8.16 -2.39 4.12
C VAL A 43 -7.31 -1.90 2.94
N ARG A 44 -7.60 -2.36 1.71
CA ARG A 44 -6.73 -2.14 0.54
C ARG A 44 -7.02 -0.87 -0.23
N GLU A 45 -8.28 -0.48 -0.37
CA GLU A 45 -8.70 0.61 -1.24
C GLU A 45 -8.01 1.95 -0.93
N PRO A 46 -7.82 2.37 0.34
CA PRO A 46 -7.09 3.59 0.65
C PRO A 46 -5.64 3.58 0.15
N ARG A 47 -4.94 2.43 0.32
CA ARG A 47 -3.55 2.27 -0.13
C ARG A 47 -3.46 2.28 -1.65
N THR A 48 -4.32 1.54 -2.34
CA THR A 48 -4.34 1.46 -3.80
C THR A 48 -4.65 2.83 -4.42
N LYS A 49 -5.59 3.59 -3.85
CA LYS A 49 -5.91 4.95 -4.30
C LYS A 49 -4.74 5.90 -4.09
N HIS A 50 -4.13 5.90 -2.90
CA HIS A 50 -2.97 6.75 -2.60
C HIS A 50 -1.81 6.47 -3.55
N LEU A 51 -1.51 5.19 -3.81
CA LEU A 51 -0.44 4.80 -4.71
C LEU A 51 -0.75 5.13 -6.19
N SER A 52 -2.00 4.96 -6.63
CA SER A 52 -2.41 5.32 -7.97
C SER A 52 -2.28 6.84 -8.21
N ALA A 53 -2.69 7.66 -7.24
CA ALA A 53 -2.54 9.11 -7.30
C ALA A 53 -1.07 9.53 -7.30
N PHE A 54 -0.26 8.91 -6.42
CA PHE A 54 1.18 9.13 -6.38
C PHE A 54 1.87 8.79 -7.70
N SER A 55 1.57 7.62 -8.29
CA SER A 55 2.15 7.21 -9.58
C SER A 55 1.76 8.17 -10.72
N ALA A 56 0.54 8.70 -10.72
CA ALA A 56 0.09 9.69 -11.70
C ALA A 56 0.83 11.04 -11.53
N GLY A 57 0.98 11.52 -10.29
CA GLY A 57 1.77 12.74 -10.01
C GLY A 57 3.25 12.56 -10.37
N PHE A 58 3.82 11.40 -10.04
CA PHE A 58 5.19 11.06 -10.40
C PHE A 58 5.38 11.01 -11.92
N ALA A 59 4.39 10.54 -12.69
CA ALA A 59 4.43 10.58 -14.14
C ALA A 59 4.59 12.00 -14.69
N LEU A 60 3.83 12.96 -14.16
CA LEU A 60 3.92 14.37 -14.56
C LEU A 60 5.30 14.95 -14.26
N LEU A 61 5.83 14.66 -13.07
CA LEU A 61 7.17 15.08 -12.69
C LEU A 61 8.23 14.43 -13.59
N HIS A 62 8.17 13.12 -13.76
CA HIS A 62 9.16 12.35 -14.50
C HIS A 62 9.18 12.73 -15.99
N THR A 63 8.01 13.03 -16.56
CA THR A 63 7.90 13.49 -17.96
C THR A 63 8.10 14.99 -18.14
N ALA A 64 8.42 15.73 -17.07
CA ALA A 64 8.57 17.19 -17.07
C ALA A 64 7.33 17.95 -17.59
N ARG A 65 6.13 17.38 -17.38
CA ARG A 65 4.83 17.93 -17.80
C ARG A 65 4.05 18.52 -16.63
N LEU A 66 4.76 19.18 -15.71
CA LEU A 66 4.11 19.93 -14.64
C LEU A 66 3.43 21.19 -15.20
N PRO A 67 2.30 21.62 -14.62
CA PRO A 67 1.65 22.87 -15.01
C PRO A 67 2.61 24.06 -14.86
N LEU A 68 2.35 25.13 -15.62
CA LEU A 68 3.14 26.38 -15.61
C LEU A 68 4.56 26.26 -16.21
N GLY A 69 4.87 25.17 -16.93
CA GLY A 69 6.16 25.02 -17.62
C GLY A 69 7.37 24.78 -16.70
N LEU A 70 7.13 24.63 -15.39
CA LEU A 70 8.19 24.41 -14.38
C LEU A 70 8.73 22.97 -14.38
N GLY A 71 8.18 22.10 -15.22
CA GLY A 71 8.53 20.68 -15.29
C GLY A 71 10.03 20.38 -15.42
N PRO A 72 10.74 20.97 -16.40
CA PRO A 72 12.17 20.73 -16.58
C PRO A 72 13.01 21.18 -15.37
N LEU A 73 12.68 22.35 -14.79
CA LEU A 73 13.40 22.88 -13.63
C LEU A 73 13.19 22.00 -12.39
N ALA A 74 11.93 21.63 -12.11
CA ALA A 74 11.60 20.76 -10.98
C ALA A 74 12.24 19.37 -11.13
N ARG A 75 12.21 18.80 -12.34
CA ARG A 75 12.87 17.53 -12.66
C ARG A 75 14.37 17.64 -12.44
N TRP A 76 15.01 18.68 -12.98
CA TRP A 76 16.45 18.90 -12.81
C TRP A 76 16.82 19.04 -11.34
N PHE A 77 16.11 19.87 -10.58
CA PHE A 77 16.35 20.07 -9.15
C PHE A 77 16.24 18.75 -8.38
N LEU A 78 15.14 18.01 -8.58
CA LEU A 78 14.86 16.78 -7.85
C LEU A 78 15.82 15.63 -8.18
N TYR A 79 16.29 15.51 -9.42
CA TYR A 79 17.21 14.42 -9.79
C TYR A 79 18.69 14.80 -9.66
N THR A 80 19.04 16.09 -9.61
CA THR A 80 20.43 16.54 -9.52
C THR A 80 20.83 16.86 -8.09
N LEU A 81 19.95 17.48 -7.31
CA LEU A 81 20.31 18.06 -6.02
C LEU A 81 19.74 17.30 -4.81
N VAL A 82 18.64 16.55 -4.98
CA VAL A 82 18.04 15.83 -3.86
C VAL A 82 18.81 14.54 -3.60
N PRO A 83 19.36 14.36 -2.38
CA PRO A 83 20.18 13.21 -2.06
C PRO A 83 19.35 11.93 -1.93
N THR A 84 19.97 10.77 -2.17
CA THR A 84 19.32 9.45 -2.16
C THR A 84 18.65 9.11 -0.84
N TRP A 85 19.22 9.49 0.31
CA TRP A 85 18.64 9.21 1.62
C TRP A 85 17.26 9.85 1.79
N PHE A 86 17.04 11.04 1.20
CA PHE A 86 15.76 11.72 1.24
C PHE A 86 14.71 10.89 0.51
N TRP A 87 15.04 10.35 -0.65
CA TRP A 87 14.14 9.46 -1.40
C TRP A 87 13.82 8.18 -0.63
N LEU A 88 14.80 7.55 0.02
CA LEU A 88 14.57 6.36 0.85
C LEU A 88 13.66 6.64 2.05
N TRP A 89 13.82 7.81 2.68
CA TRP A 89 12.95 8.25 3.75
C TRP A 89 11.53 8.56 3.24
N TYR A 90 11.42 9.39 2.21
CA TYR A 90 10.15 9.82 1.62
C TYR A 90 9.33 8.64 1.07
N LEU A 91 9.99 7.68 0.42
CA LEU A 91 9.35 6.47 -0.12
C LEU A 91 9.21 5.35 0.91
N GLY A 92 9.51 5.63 2.19
CA GLY A 92 9.41 4.65 3.26
C GLY A 92 8.00 4.09 3.42
N TRP A 93 6.95 4.90 3.24
CA TRP A 93 5.55 4.44 3.30
C TRP A 93 5.21 3.40 2.22
N LEU A 94 5.93 3.44 1.10
CA LEU A 94 5.73 2.54 -0.02
C LEU A 94 6.53 1.26 0.17
N TYR A 95 7.85 1.38 0.35
CA TYR A 95 8.77 0.24 0.35
C TYR A 95 8.91 -0.48 1.69
N LYS A 96 8.58 0.16 2.82
CA LYS A 96 8.63 -0.49 4.15
C LYS A 96 7.32 -1.15 4.52
N TYR A 97 6.26 -0.93 3.75
CA TYR A 97 5.00 -1.61 3.98
C TYR A 97 5.07 -3.01 3.40
N GLN A 98 4.95 -4.02 4.27
CA GLN A 98 4.86 -5.41 3.89
C GLN A 98 3.68 -6.03 4.66
N PRO A 99 2.61 -6.48 3.98
CA PRO A 99 1.62 -7.32 4.62
C PRO A 99 2.26 -8.68 4.92
N GLU A 100 2.16 -9.08 6.18
CA GLU A 100 2.64 -10.39 6.65
C GLU A 100 1.52 -11.41 6.54
N VAL A 101 1.85 -12.63 6.10
CA VAL A 101 0.93 -13.77 6.15
C VAL A 101 0.93 -14.32 7.57
N ALA A 102 -0.23 -14.31 8.23
CA ALA A 102 -0.33 -14.68 9.65
C ALA A 102 0.18 -16.09 9.93
N MET A 103 -0.05 -17.04 9.01
CA MET A 103 0.42 -18.43 9.13
C MET A 103 1.95 -18.59 9.04
N LEU A 104 2.67 -17.69 8.38
CA LEU A 104 4.13 -17.76 8.27
C LEU A 104 4.83 -17.17 9.49
N ARG A 105 4.08 -16.53 10.39
CA ARG A 105 4.55 -16.11 11.69
C ARG A 105 4.63 -17.36 12.57
N GLY A 106 5.84 -17.86 12.81
CA GLY A 106 6.05 -18.99 13.73
C GLY A 106 5.39 -18.78 15.10
N PRO A 107 5.29 -19.82 15.94
CA PRO A 107 4.42 -19.88 17.14
C PRO A 107 4.71 -18.87 18.29
N GLY A 108 5.40 -17.76 18.06
CA GLY A 108 5.81 -16.81 19.10
C GLY A 108 5.13 -15.43 19.10
N VAL A 109 4.38 -15.02 18.06
CA VAL A 109 3.88 -13.63 17.98
C VAL A 109 2.40 -13.57 17.59
N CYS A 110 1.54 -14.07 18.47
CA CYS A 110 0.15 -13.66 18.53
C CYS A 110 0.11 -12.20 19.02
N SER A 111 0.10 -11.24 18.08
CA SER A 111 -0.04 -9.83 18.41
C SER A 111 -1.45 -9.57 18.94
N ARG A 112 -1.58 -9.47 20.27
CA ARG A 112 -2.76 -9.00 21.01
C ARG A 112 -3.19 -7.55 20.67
N ALA A 113 -2.74 -6.97 19.56
CA ALA A 113 -3.01 -5.57 19.21
C ALA A 113 -4.40 -5.35 18.59
N GLY A 114 -5.03 -6.37 17.99
CA GLY A 114 -6.36 -6.24 17.37
C GLY A 114 -7.55 -6.53 18.30
N ALA A 115 -7.38 -7.44 19.26
CA ALA A 115 -8.52 -7.98 20.04
C ALA A 115 -9.00 -7.08 21.21
N ARG A 116 -8.27 -6.01 21.58
CA ARG A 116 -8.64 -5.16 22.72
C ARG A 116 -9.52 -3.95 22.41
N ARG A 117 -9.84 -3.67 21.14
CA ARG A 117 -10.66 -2.50 20.79
C ARG A 117 -12.16 -2.80 20.61
N VAL A 118 -12.58 -4.07 20.66
CA VAL A 118 -14.00 -4.46 20.56
C VAL A 118 -14.61 -4.83 21.93
N ALA A 119 -13.80 -5.09 22.96
CA ALA A 119 -14.27 -5.53 24.29
C ALA A 119 -14.46 -4.39 25.34
N ARG A 120 -14.51 -3.12 24.92
CA ARG A 120 -14.80 -1.97 25.81
C ARG A 120 -15.85 -1.02 25.22
N GLY A 121 -16.91 -1.60 24.69
CA GLY A 121 -18.09 -0.90 24.20
C GLY A 121 -19.33 -1.75 24.41
N ALA A 122 -19.58 -2.14 25.65
CA ALA A 122 -20.84 -2.66 26.17
C ALA A 122 -21.06 -2.00 27.54
#